data_AF-A0A398D7C8-F1
#
_entry.id   AF-A0A398D7C8-F1
#
_cell.length_a   1.000
_cell.length_b   1.000
_cell.length_c   1.000
_cell.angle_alpha   90.00
_cell.angle_beta   90.00
_cell.angle_gamma   90.00
#
_symmetry.space_group_name_H-M   'P 1'
#
loop_
_entity.id
_entity.type
_entity.pdbx_description
1 polymer ?
#
loop_
_entity_poly.entity_id
_entity_poly.type
_entity_poly.pdbx_seq_one_letter_code
_entity_poly.pdbx_strand_id
1 'polypeptide(L)'
;MSDQTEKADVASLNGPASFDFISSEDLRKSLESDYSELTKAILANMWKSACILAGSIAEAVLMDYIVVTGKCKAEVEDLAVSGIGLQKLIDAAIGVDVVACEQLPDAGWEFTQLVSKGAVARKSGESSGLRTAYAMSLAVVDFRNFIHPGRELRLKEHVDEGLALAARAFVLRLCSDLSKESAVRYPYRAEDIMDKAQRDANARTILETMLSKTRPTEITQLLDSVAPDAFQEECRRPDETLERISAYPYDYDSEESEGYEDMRAAAELSRKADAQVYRIAFDWGTAAQKRAGLHAIACLLTAATSATAVKVETELLQMADLEYASDEDRSLIIGDVLDRVCSVNAEQDLLESVSGIGAWIAPERASEFTRALLNQSFQPQIEEVTRQAAFWLLKNEYRNMVPETQANVLLTATKYHDHIVNHSQYEGDVNAIENLINDWEVAAES
;
A
#
# COMPACT_ATOMS: atom_id res chain seq x y z
N MET A 1 -32.28 -29.84 -40.09
CA MET A 1 -32.56 -29.68 -38.65
C MET A 1 -31.33 -29.93 -37.77
N SER A 2 -30.12 -30.21 -38.30
CA SER A 2 -28.91 -30.36 -37.44
C SER A 2 -28.10 -29.07 -37.23
N ASP A 3 -28.41 -27.98 -37.94
CA ASP A 3 -27.58 -26.76 -37.97
C ASP A 3 -27.99 -25.68 -36.93
N GLN A 4 -29.11 -25.88 -36.23
CA GLN A 4 -29.58 -24.94 -35.19
C GLN A 4 -29.23 -25.39 -33.76
N THR A 5 -29.05 -26.68 -33.52
CA THR A 5 -28.63 -27.21 -32.21
C THR A 5 -27.15 -26.93 -31.93
N GLU A 6 -26.32 -26.92 -32.98
CA GLU A 6 -24.88 -26.66 -32.88
C GLU A 6 -24.57 -25.19 -32.55
N LYS A 7 -25.44 -24.24 -32.98
CA LYS A 7 -25.29 -22.81 -32.66
C LYS A 7 -25.65 -22.44 -31.22
N ALA A 8 -26.48 -23.24 -30.55
CA ALA A 8 -26.92 -22.95 -29.19
C ALA A 8 -25.85 -23.30 -28.13
N ASP A 9 -25.07 -24.36 -28.33
CA ASP A 9 -24.01 -24.76 -27.39
C ASP A 9 -22.78 -23.83 -27.43
N VAL A 10 -22.46 -23.27 -28.61
CA VAL A 10 -21.33 -22.32 -28.77
C VAL A 10 -21.59 -20.99 -28.05
N ALA A 11 -22.86 -20.57 -27.89
CA ALA A 11 -23.20 -19.33 -27.21
C ALA A 11 -22.96 -19.40 -25.68
N SER A 12 -23.11 -20.57 -25.06
CA SER A 12 -22.82 -20.77 -23.62
C SER A 12 -21.32 -20.77 -23.32
N LEU A 13 -20.50 -21.02 -24.33
CA LEU A 13 -19.04 -20.99 -24.25
C LEU A 13 -18.47 -19.57 -24.34
N ASN A 14 -19.27 -18.52 -24.56
CA ASN A 14 -18.75 -17.15 -24.78
C ASN A 14 -18.59 -16.30 -23.51
N GLY A 15 -18.71 -16.88 -22.31
CA GLY A 15 -18.39 -16.16 -21.08
C GLY A 15 -16.92 -15.70 -21.09
N PRO A 16 -16.62 -14.41 -20.90
CA PRO A 16 -15.24 -13.98 -20.66
C PRO A 16 -14.76 -14.61 -19.35
N ALA A 17 -13.50 -15.05 -19.32
CA ALA A 17 -12.85 -15.33 -18.06
C ALA A 17 -12.68 -14.01 -17.31
N SER A 18 -13.17 -13.92 -16.07
CA SER A 18 -12.84 -12.80 -15.18
C SER A 18 -11.49 -13.08 -14.53
N PHE A 19 -10.62 -12.07 -14.57
CA PHE A 19 -9.30 -12.10 -13.93
C PHE A 19 -9.21 -11.07 -12.78
N ASP A 20 -10.34 -10.66 -12.21
CA ASP A 20 -10.42 -9.64 -11.15
C ASP A 20 -9.75 -10.08 -9.83
N PHE A 21 -9.35 -11.35 -9.74
CA PHE A 21 -8.59 -11.88 -8.62
C PHE A 21 -7.07 -11.79 -8.81
N ILE A 22 -6.61 -11.42 -10.01
CA ILE A 22 -5.20 -11.23 -10.32
C ILE A 22 -4.74 -9.89 -9.74
N SER A 23 -3.67 -9.96 -8.96
CA SER A 23 -3.14 -8.83 -8.20
C SER A 23 -2.52 -7.76 -9.10
N SER A 24 -1.64 -8.15 -10.02
CA SER A 24 -0.99 -7.20 -10.93
C SER A 24 -1.94 -6.78 -12.07
N GLU A 25 -2.11 -5.46 -12.25
CA GLU A 25 -2.88 -4.88 -13.36
C GLU A 25 -2.32 -5.28 -14.74
N ASP A 26 -1.00 -5.24 -14.88
CA ASP A 26 -0.32 -5.58 -16.13
C ASP A 26 -0.47 -7.06 -16.45
N LEU A 27 -0.33 -7.93 -15.44
CA LEU A 27 -0.57 -9.37 -15.60
C LEU A 27 -2.03 -9.63 -15.98
N ARG A 28 -2.99 -8.95 -15.35
CA ARG A 28 -4.42 -9.09 -15.66
C ARG A 28 -4.70 -8.74 -17.12
N LYS A 29 -4.23 -7.59 -17.60
CA LYS A 29 -4.37 -7.17 -19.00
C LYS A 29 -3.72 -8.16 -19.96
N SER A 30 -2.55 -8.69 -19.61
CA SER A 30 -1.88 -9.73 -20.40
C SER A 30 -2.72 -11.00 -20.49
N LEU A 31 -3.28 -11.47 -19.37
CA LEU A 31 -4.13 -12.67 -19.32
C LEU A 31 -5.44 -12.51 -20.10
N GLU A 32 -6.05 -11.33 -20.05
CA GLU A 32 -7.24 -11.00 -20.85
C GLU A 32 -6.93 -11.03 -22.35
N SER A 33 -5.77 -10.48 -22.75
CA SER A 33 -5.28 -10.55 -24.14
C SER A 33 -5.04 -12.00 -24.56
N ASP A 34 -4.31 -12.78 -23.76
CA ASP A 34 -4.01 -14.19 -24.04
C ASP A 34 -5.29 -15.03 -24.14
N TYR A 35 -6.29 -14.76 -23.29
CA TYR A 35 -7.59 -15.43 -23.34
C TYR A 35 -8.39 -15.07 -24.60
N SER A 36 -8.30 -13.81 -25.05
CA SER A 36 -8.85 -13.37 -26.35
C SER A 36 -8.18 -14.12 -27.50
N GLU A 37 -6.86 -14.27 -27.47
CA GLU A 37 -6.10 -15.03 -28.46
C GLU A 37 -6.42 -16.52 -28.44
N LEU A 38 -6.56 -17.13 -27.27
CA LEU A 38 -7.02 -18.51 -27.09
C LEU A 38 -8.36 -18.72 -27.81
N THR A 39 -9.30 -17.81 -27.62
CA THR A 39 -10.63 -17.88 -28.24
C THR A 39 -10.52 -17.76 -29.77
N LYS A 40 -9.70 -16.84 -30.28
CA LYS A 40 -9.44 -16.70 -31.73
C LYS A 40 -8.77 -17.95 -32.30
N ALA A 41 -7.83 -18.56 -31.58
CA ALA A 41 -7.16 -19.77 -32.00
C ALA A 41 -8.12 -20.95 -32.18
N ILE A 42 -9.07 -21.12 -31.25
CA ILE A 42 -10.12 -22.13 -31.35
C ILE A 42 -11.00 -21.86 -32.58
N LEU A 43 -11.46 -20.63 -32.79
CA LEU A 43 -12.29 -20.26 -33.95
C LEU A 43 -11.58 -20.47 -35.30
N ALA A 44 -10.26 -20.35 -35.31
CA ALA A 44 -9.43 -20.56 -36.50
C ALA A 44 -8.93 -22.01 -36.67
N ASN A 45 -9.44 -22.96 -35.88
CA ASN A 45 -9.01 -24.36 -35.86
C ASN A 45 -7.51 -24.56 -35.54
N MET A 46 -6.91 -23.66 -34.77
CA MET A 46 -5.51 -23.70 -34.33
C MET A 46 -5.38 -24.42 -32.98
N TRP A 47 -5.69 -25.72 -32.95
CA TRP A 47 -5.85 -26.50 -31.72
C TRP A 47 -4.59 -26.55 -30.84
N LYS A 48 -3.42 -26.72 -31.43
CA LYS A 48 -2.14 -26.73 -30.70
C LYS A 48 -1.89 -25.39 -30.01
N SER A 49 -2.06 -24.29 -30.75
CA SER A 49 -1.91 -22.93 -30.22
C SER A 49 -2.88 -22.68 -29.07
N ALA A 50 -4.14 -23.12 -29.22
CA ALA A 50 -5.14 -23.02 -28.16
C ALA A 50 -4.72 -23.77 -26.89
N CYS A 51 -4.29 -25.02 -27.00
CA CYS A 51 -3.79 -25.78 -25.84
C CYS A 51 -2.58 -25.10 -25.18
N ILE A 52 -1.62 -24.60 -25.96
CA ILE A 52 -0.43 -23.90 -25.42
C ILE A 52 -0.83 -22.63 -24.66
N LEU A 53 -1.69 -21.79 -25.26
CA LEU A 53 -2.18 -20.56 -24.61
C LEU A 53 -2.95 -20.89 -23.33
N ALA A 54 -3.84 -21.88 -23.36
CA ALA A 54 -4.59 -22.30 -22.18
C ALA A 54 -3.66 -22.78 -21.05
N GLY A 55 -2.62 -23.55 -21.38
CA GLY A 55 -1.60 -23.97 -20.41
C GLY A 55 -0.84 -22.78 -19.81
N SER A 56 -0.44 -21.82 -20.65
CA SER A 56 0.28 -20.61 -20.20
C SER A 56 -0.57 -19.74 -19.28
N ILE A 57 -1.86 -19.53 -19.62
CA ILE A 57 -2.81 -18.81 -18.78
C ILE A 57 -2.95 -19.53 -17.44
N ALA A 58 -3.20 -20.85 -17.45
CA ALA A 58 -3.35 -21.60 -16.21
C ALA A 58 -2.10 -21.55 -15.31
N GLU A 59 -0.90 -21.65 -15.88
CA GLU A 59 0.36 -21.51 -15.15
C GLU A 59 0.48 -20.14 -14.48
N ALA A 60 0.29 -19.06 -15.24
CA ALA A 60 0.41 -17.69 -14.74
C ALA A 60 -0.62 -17.38 -13.63
N VAL A 61 -1.87 -17.78 -13.83
CA VAL A 61 -2.96 -17.57 -12.86
C VAL A 61 -2.71 -18.36 -11.56
N LEU A 62 -2.17 -19.57 -11.65
CA LEU A 62 -1.80 -20.36 -10.47
C LEU A 62 -0.58 -19.79 -9.74
N MET A 63 0.43 -19.30 -10.47
CA MET A 63 1.59 -18.66 -9.86
C MET A 63 1.18 -17.42 -9.06
N ASP A 64 0.38 -16.52 -9.64
CA ASP A 64 -0.15 -15.34 -8.94
C ASP A 64 -0.91 -15.76 -7.68
N TYR A 65 -1.83 -16.73 -7.81
CA TYR A 65 -2.58 -17.24 -6.67
C TYR A 65 -1.68 -17.80 -5.56
N ILE A 66 -0.63 -18.56 -5.88
CA ILE A 66 0.29 -19.14 -4.90
C ILE A 66 1.11 -18.07 -4.19
N VAL A 67 1.60 -17.07 -4.93
CA VAL A 67 2.40 -15.98 -4.36
C VAL A 67 1.53 -15.11 -3.45
N VAL A 68 0.40 -14.62 -3.98
CA VAL A 68 -0.51 -13.70 -3.28
C VAL A 68 -1.16 -14.37 -2.09
N THR A 69 -1.66 -15.59 -2.28
CA THR A 69 -2.53 -16.26 -1.30
C THR A 69 -1.76 -17.20 -0.38
N GLY A 70 -0.73 -17.87 -0.91
CA GLY A 70 0.07 -18.83 -0.16
C GLY A 70 1.09 -18.22 0.79
N LYS A 71 1.33 -16.90 0.68
CA LYS A 71 2.51 -16.24 1.29
C LYS A 71 3.77 -17.06 1.03
N CYS A 72 3.89 -17.52 -0.21
CA CYS A 72 5.01 -18.32 -0.65
C CYS A 72 6.25 -17.42 -0.68
N LYS A 73 7.37 -17.87 -0.13
CA LYS A 73 8.62 -17.08 -0.19
C LYS A 73 9.19 -16.93 -1.60
N ALA A 74 8.83 -17.84 -2.50
CA ALA A 74 9.30 -17.80 -3.87
C ALA A 74 8.59 -16.66 -4.59
N GLU A 75 9.36 -15.79 -5.22
CA GLU A 75 8.84 -14.78 -6.13
C GLU A 75 8.30 -15.46 -7.40
N VAL A 76 7.46 -14.75 -8.16
CA VAL A 76 6.90 -15.27 -9.42
C VAL A 76 8.02 -15.68 -10.38
N GLU A 77 9.11 -14.91 -10.42
CA GLU A 77 10.30 -15.17 -11.23
C GLU A 77 11.01 -16.47 -10.84
N ASP A 78 11.11 -16.77 -9.54
CA ASP A 78 11.74 -17.99 -9.05
C ASP A 78 10.94 -19.23 -9.49
N LEU A 79 9.62 -19.12 -9.44
CA LEU A 79 8.71 -20.18 -9.89
C LEU A 79 8.78 -20.37 -11.41
N ALA A 80 8.90 -19.28 -12.17
CA ALA A 80 9.00 -19.29 -13.62
C ALA A 80 10.33 -19.89 -14.11
N VAL A 81 11.46 -19.50 -13.51
CA VAL A 81 12.81 -19.99 -13.89
C VAL A 81 12.98 -21.47 -13.60
N SER A 82 12.32 -21.98 -12.56
CA SER A 82 12.45 -23.36 -12.11
C SER A 82 11.80 -24.39 -13.04
N GLY A 83 11.14 -23.97 -14.13
CA GLY A 83 10.49 -24.88 -15.08
C GLY A 83 9.45 -25.76 -14.40
N ILE A 84 8.74 -25.20 -13.41
CA ILE A 84 7.79 -25.93 -12.58
C ILE A 84 6.62 -26.35 -13.46
N GLY A 85 6.48 -27.66 -13.67
CA GLY A 85 5.36 -28.18 -14.45
C GLY A 85 4.01 -27.86 -13.78
N LEU A 86 2.98 -27.62 -14.60
CA LEU A 86 1.61 -27.29 -14.18
C LEU A 86 1.08 -28.15 -13.03
N GLN A 87 1.38 -29.46 -13.03
CA GLN A 87 0.97 -30.39 -11.97
C GLN A 87 1.47 -29.96 -10.58
N LYS A 88 2.72 -29.47 -10.47
CA LYS A 88 3.28 -29.00 -9.20
C LYS A 88 2.63 -27.69 -8.76
N LEU A 89 2.33 -26.79 -9.70
CA LEU A 89 1.61 -25.54 -9.38
C LEU A 89 0.20 -25.85 -8.85
N ILE A 90 -0.48 -26.82 -9.45
CA ILE A 90 -1.81 -27.23 -8.96
C ILE A 90 -1.70 -27.87 -7.57
N ASP A 91 -0.75 -28.78 -7.36
CA ASP A 91 -0.52 -29.37 -6.03
C ASP A 91 -0.16 -28.27 -5.01
N ALA A 92 0.60 -27.23 -5.40
CA ALA A 92 0.88 -26.09 -4.52
C ALA A 92 -0.36 -25.25 -4.21
N ALA A 93 -1.20 -24.93 -5.21
CA ALA A 93 -2.44 -24.17 -5.01
C ALA A 93 -3.44 -24.91 -4.10
N ILE A 94 -3.56 -26.24 -4.24
CA ILE A 94 -4.33 -27.05 -3.29
C ILE A 94 -3.67 -27.00 -1.90
N GLY A 95 -2.34 -27.03 -1.85
CA GLY A 95 -1.59 -26.86 -0.61
C GLY A 95 -1.92 -25.55 0.10
N VAL A 96 -2.06 -24.45 -0.65
CA VAL A 96 -2.47 -23.13 -0.14
C VAL A 96 -3.84 -23.19 0.55
N ASP A 97 -4.82 -23.90 -0.01
CA ASP A 97 -6.14 -24.07 0.62
C ASP A 97 -6.06 -24.88 1.91
N VAL A 98 -5.24 -25.93 1.92
CA VAL A 98 -5.07 -26.80 3.10
C VAL A 98 -4.43 -26.03 4.24
N VAL A 99 -3.38 -25.25 3.96
CA VAL A 99 -2.65 -24.50 4.99
C VAL A 99 -3.33 -23.19 5.38
N ALA A 100 -4.29 -22.68 4.59
CA ALA A 100 -5.06 -21.50 4.95
C ALA A 100 -5.87 -21.69 6.25
N CYS A 101 -6.18 -22.94 6.60
CA CYS A 101 -6.80 -23.30 7.86
C CYS A 101 -5.79 -23.52 9.00
N GLU A 102 -4.49 -23.54 8.71
CA GLU A 102 -3.40 -23.72 9.69
C GLU A 102 -2.81 -22.37 10.11
N GLN A 103 -2.17 -22.30 11.27
CA GLN A 103 -1.39 -21.11 11.65
C GLN A 103 -0.24 -20.91 10.66
N LEU A 104 -0.12 -19.69 10.15
CA LEU A 104 0.95 -19.30 9.25
C LEU A 104 2.31 -19.33 9.97
N PRO A 105 3.35 -19.96 9.39
CA PRO A 105 4.71 -19.81 9.87
C PRO A 105 5.14 -18.33 9.77
N ASP A 106 5.93 -17.84 10.73
CA ASP A 106 6.44 -16.46 10.74
C ASP A 106 7.17 -16.08 9.43
N ALA A 107 7.80 -17.05 8.78
CA ALA A 107 8.56 -16.86 7.56
C ALA A 107 7.74 -17.15 6.27
N GLY A 108 6.46 -17.52 6.36
CA GLY A 108 5.69 -18.01 5.22
C GLY A 108 6.02 -19.46 4.83
N TRP A 109 5.33 -19.97 3.81
CA TRP A 109 5.48 -21.36 3.35
C TRP A 109 6.50 -21.48 2.22
N GLU A 110 7.29 -22.56 2.24
CA GLU A 110 8.14 -22.91 1.10
C GLU A 110 7.30 -23.57 0.00
N PHE A 111 7.61 -23.30 -1.27
CA PHE A 111 6.88 -23.88 -2.41
C PHE A 111 6.79 -25.42 -2.33
N THR A 112 7.88 -26.10 -1.94
CA THR A 112 7.91 -27.56 -1.81
C THR A 112 6.98 -28.09 -0.71
N GLN A 113 6.77 -27.30 0.35
CA GLN A 113 5.84 -27.66 1.43
C GLN A 113 4.40 -27.58 0.94
N LEU A 114 4.05 -26.51 0.21
CA LEU A 114 2.73 -26.34 -0.41
C LEU A 114 2.43 -27.51 -1.37
N VAL A 115 3.38 -27.83 -2.26
CA VAL A 115 3.27 -28.99 -3.16
C VAL A 115 3.01 -30.28 -2.39
N SER A 116 3.78 -30.54 -1.32
CA SER A 116 3.64 -31.76 -0.53
C SER A 116 2.27 -31.83 0.15
N LYS A 117 1.81 -30.72 0.75
CA LYS A 117 0.50 -30.65 1.44
C LYS A 117 -0.64 -30.88 0.47
N GLY A 118 -0.65 -30.20 -0.68
CA GLY A 118 -1.72 -30.40 -1.67
C GLY A 118 -1.69 -31.78 -2.32
N ALA A 119 -0.49 -32.36 -2.55
CA ALA A 119 -0.39 -33.74 -3.03
C ALA A 119 -0.96 -34.76 -2.03
N VAL A 120 -0.87 -34.50 -0.71
CA VAL A 120 -1.49 -35.32 0.33
C VAL A 120 -3.01 -35.13 0.36
N ALA A 121 -3.49 -33.89 0.41
CA ALA A 121 -4.92 -33.57 0.44
C ALA A 121 -5.66 -34.11 -0.80
N ARG A 122 -4.99 -34.09 -1.94
CA ARG A 122 -5.46 -34.71 -3.18
C ARG A 122 -5.68 -36.22 -3.03
N LYS A 123 -4.78 -36.92 -2.35
CA LYS A 123 -4.88 -38.38 -2.11
C LYS A 123 -5.90 -38.73 -1.04
N SER A 124 -6.09 -37.88 -0.03
CA SER A 124 -7.07 -38.11 1.05
C SER A 124 -8.52 -37.95 0.57
N GLY A 125 -8.74 -37.24 -0.54
CA GLY A 125 -10.07 -37.02 -1.09
C GLY A 125 -10.88 -35.97 -0.32
N GLU A 126 -10.22 -35.15 0.49
CA GLU A 126 -10.81 -33.97 1.12
C GLU A 126 -11.34 -32.99 0.06
N SER A 127 -12.45 -32.33 0.38
CA SER A 127 -13.18 -31.48 -0.56
C SER A 127 -12.54 -30.08 -0.61
N SER A 128 -11.63 -29.82 -1.55
CA SER A 128 -11.22 -28.45 -1.89
C SER A 128 -12.06 -27.89 -3.06
N GLY A 129 -12.27 -26.56 -3.08
CA GLY A 129 -12.94 -25.87 -4.18
C GLY A 129 -12.23 -26.09 -5.53
N LEU A 130 -10.89 -26.16 -5.51
CA LEU A 130 -10.03 -26.40 -6.68
C LEU A 130 -10.05 -27.83 -7.22
N ARG A 131 -10.76 -28.77 -6.58
CA ARG A 131 -10.77 -30.19 -6.98
C ARG A 131 -11.33 -30.41 -8.38
N THR A 132 -12.33 -29.63 -8.80
CA THR A 132 -12.91 -29.72 -10.14
C THR A 132 -11.92 -29.26 -11.20
N ALA A 133 -11.26 -28.11 -10.98
CA ALA A 133 -10.19 -27.63 -11.84
C ALA A 133 -9.06 -28.68 -11.92
N TYR A 134 -8.67 -29.31 -10.80
CA TYR A 134 -7.69 -30.37 -10.80
C TYR A 134 -8.11 -31.60 -11.63
N ALA A 135 -9.33 -32.11 -11.50
CA ALA A 135 -9.79 -33.27 -12.28
C ALA A 135 -9.73 -32.98 -13.79
N MET A 136 -10.02 -31.75 -14.18
CA MET A 136 -9.89 -31.27 -15.55
C MET A 136 -8.42 -31.10 -15.96
N SER A 137 -7.55 -30.68 -15.05
CA SER A 137 -6.14 -30.44 -15.34
C SER A 137 -5.42 -31.67 -15.88
N LEU A 138 -5.76 -32.88 -15.42
CA LEU A 138 -5.17 -34.13 -15.91
C LEU A 138 -5.40 -34.34 -17.42
N ALA A 139 -6.50 -33.81 -17.96
CA ALA A 139 -6.77 -33.83 -19.39
C ALA A 139 -5.94 -32.79 -20.16
N VAL A 140 -5.28 -31.88 -19.45
CA VAL A 140 -4.58 -30.72 -20.02
C VAL A 140 -3.10 -30.61 -19.63
N VAL A 141 -2.64 -31.51 -18.74
CA VAL A 141 -1.23 -31.65 -18.39
C VAL A 141 -0.43 -31.89 -19.67
N ASP A 142 0.75 -31.26 -19.73
CA ASP A 142 1.70 -31.38 -20.85
C ASP A 142 1.36 -30.61 -22.13
N PHE A 143 0.46 -29.62 -22.11
CA PHE A 143 0.19 -28.81 -23.30
C PHE A 143 1.39 -28.13 -23.95
N ARG A 144 2.35 -27.64 -23.15
CA ARG A 144 3.63 -27.12 -23.66
C ARG A 144 4.45 -28.18 -24.40
N ASN A 145 4.27 -29.45 -24.07
CA ASN A 145 5.00 -30.54 -24.68
C ASN A 145 4.51 -30.88 -26.10
N PHE A 146 3.33 -30.39 -26.52
CA PHE A 146 2.81 -30.53 -27.90
C PHE A 146 3.47 -29.57 -28.90
N ILE A 147 4.38 -28.70 -28.46
CA ILE A 147 5.22 -27.88 -29.35
C ILE A 147 6.23 -28.75 -30.12
N HIS A 148 6.60 -29.92 -29.57
CA HIS A 148 7.62 -30.80 -30.15
C HIS A 148 7.01 -31.92 -31.01
N PRO A 149 7.14 -31.89 -32.35
CA PRO A 149 6.52 -32.90 -33.24
C PRO A 149 7.00 -34.32 -32.97
N GLY A 150 8.26 -34.48 -32.54
CA GLY A 150 8.83 -35.78 -32.19
C GLY A 150 8.19 -36.44 -30.97
N ARG A 151 7.57 -35.67 -30.07
CA ARG A 151 6.88 -36.23 -28.90
C ARG A 151 5.48 -36.72 -29.25
N GLU A 152 4.75 -35.95 -30.05
CA GLU A 152 3.44 -36.31 -30.62
C GLU A 152 3.52 -37.69 -31.30
N LEU A 153 4.54 -37.91 -32.13
CA LEU A 153 4.79 -39.19 -32.80
C LEU A 153 5.10 -40.34 -31.83
N ARG A 154 5.81 -40.08 -30.73
CA ARG A 154 6.17 -41.10 -29.73
C ARG A 154 5.00 -41.49 -28.84
N LEU A 155 4.23 -40.50 -28.39
CA LEU A 155 3.09 -40.70 -27.49
C LEU A 155 1.81 -41.10 -28.23
N LYS A 156 1.76 -40.89 -29.56
CA LYS A 156 0.56 -41.09 -30.40
C LYS A 156 -0.64 -40.27 -29.91
N GLU A 157 -0.37 -39.15 -29.28
CA GLU A 157 -1.37 -38.17 -28.85
C GLU A 157 -1.55 -37.17 -29.99
N HIS A 158 -2.79 -36.91 -30.40
CA HIS A 158 -3.10 -35.91 -31.42
C HIS A 158 -3.93 -34.81 -30.75
N VAL A 159 -3.52 -33.55 -30.94
CA VAL A 159 -4.28 -32.41 -30.45
C VAL A 159 -5.41 -32.11 -31.44
N ASP A 160 -6.65 -32.29 -31.00
CA ASP A 160 -7.85 -32.05 -31.77
C ASP A 160 -8.72 -30.93 -31.16
N GLU A 161 -9.85 -30.66 -31.83
CA GLU A 161 -10.84 -29.69 -31.37
C GLU A 161 -11.34 -29.99 -29.96
N GLY A 162 -11.63 -31.27 -29.66
CA GLY A 162 -12.13 -31.69 -28.36
C GLY A 162 -11.16 -31.35 -27.24
N LEU A 163 -9.86 -31.60 -27.45
CA LEU A 163 -8.81 -31.27 -26.49
C LEU A 163 -8.65 -29.75 -26.32
N ALA A 164 -8.72 -28.97 -27.40
CA ALA A 164 -8.65 -27.50 -27.33
C ALA A 164 -9.86 -26.88 -26.62
N LEU A 165 -11.06 -27.43 -26.82
CA LEU A 165 -12.26 -27.01 -26.09
C LEU A 165 -12.18 -27.39 -24.61
N ALA A 166 -11.69 -28.59 -24.30
CA ALA A 166 -11.45 -29.03 -22.92
C ALA A 166 -10.40 -28.14 -22.21
N ALA A 167 -9.33 -27.76 -22.92
CA ALA A 167 -8.30 -26.83 -22.45
C ALA A 167 -8.89 -25.49 -22.00
N ARG A 168 -9.73 -24.90 -22.86
CA ARG A 168 -10.40 -23.64 -22.57
C ARG A 168 -11.39 -23.77 -21.41
N ALA A 169 -12.18 -24.85 -21.41
CA ALA A 169 -13.12 -25.12 -20.33
C ALA A 169 -12.39 -25.26 -18.97
N PHE A 170 -11.21 -25.87 -18.95
CA PHE A 170 -10.36 -25.93 -17.77
C PHE A 170 -9.93 -24.53 -17.30
N VAL A 171 -9.43 -23.66 -18.19
CA VAL A 171 -9.06 -22.28 -17.83
C VAL A 171 -10.25 -21.52 -17.25
N LEU A 172 -11.40 -21.58 -17.92
CA LEU A 172 -12.63 -20.94 -17.43
C LEU A 172 -13.02 -21.42 -16.04
N ARG A 173 -12.97 -22.74 -15.83
CA ARG A 173 -13.31 -23.34 -14.54
C ARG A 173 -12.31 -22.94 -13.47
N LEU A 174 -11.02 -22.99 -13.78
CA LEU A 174 -9.93 -22.61 -12.88
C LEU A 174 -10.07 -21.15 -12.45
N CYS A 175 -10.24 -20.22 -13.37
CA CYS A 175 -10.44 -18.81 -13.05
C CYS A 175 -11.70 -18.59 -12.22
N SER A 176 -12.80 -19.31 -12.51
CA SER A 176 -14.03 -19.23 -11.70
C SER A 176 -13.82 -19.73 -10.27
N ASP A 177 -13.11 -20.85 -10.10
CA ASP A 177 -12.84 -21.42 -8.77
C ASP A 177 -11.89 -20.52 -7.97
N LEU A 178 -10.81 -20.02 -8.58
CA LEU A 178 -9.87 -19.10 -7.94
C LEU A 178 -10.51 -17.75 -7.61
N SER A 179 -11.35 -17.21 -8.49
CA SER A 179 -12.10 -15.98 -8.22
C SER A 179 -13.00 -16.12 -6.99
N LYS A 180 -13.74 -17.24 -6.87
CA LYS A 180 -14.60 -17.52 -5.71
C LYS A 180 -13.79 -17.67 -4.43
N GLU A 181 -12.72 -18.45 -4.47
CA GLU A 181 -11.86 -18.68 -3.31
C GLU A 181 -11.23 -17.36 -2.85
N SER A 182 -10.73 -16.57 -3.80
CA SER A 182 -10.14 -15.26 -3.53
C SER A 182 -11.18 -14.28 -2.97
N ALA A 183 -12.42 -14.29 -3.44
CA ALA A 183 -13.50 -13.45 -2.90
C ALA A 183 -13.91 -13.86 -1.46
N VAL A 184 -13.84 -15.15 -1.12
CA VAL A 184 -14.10 -15.63 0.24
C VAL A 184 -12.96 -15.22 1.18
N ARG A 185 -11.72 -15.35 0.72
CA ARG A 185 -10.53 -15.08 1.53
C ARG A 185 -10.25 -13.59 1.70
N TYR A 186 -10.48 -12.83 0.64
CA TYR A 186 -10.26 -11.40 0.57
C TYR A 186 -11.52 -10.67 0.12
N PRO A 187 -12.53 -10.55 0.99
CA PRO A 187 -13.82 -9.98 0.63
C PRO A 187 -13.82 -8.45 0.54
N TYR A 188 -12.74 -7.77 0.95
CA TYR A 188 -12.68 -6.32 1.05
C TYR A 188 -11.74 -5.72 0.00
N ARG A 189 -12.21 -4.66 -0.66
CA ARG A 189 -11.43 -3.77 -1.52
C ARG A 189 -10.95 -2.54 -0.74
N ALA A 190 -10.01 -1.80 -1.32
CA ALA A 190 -9.54 -0.53 -0.77
C ALA A 190 -10.72 0.43 -0.48
N GLU A 191 -11.67 0.54 -1.42
CA GLU A 191 -12.82 1.44 -1.29
C GLU A 191 -13.77 1.00 -0.17
N ASP A 192 -13.97 -0.31 0.03
CA ASP A 192 -14.84 -0.82 1.11
C ASP A 192 -14.31 -0.42 2.51
N ILE A 193 -12.97 -0.41 2.66
CA ILE A 193 -12.29 -0.03 3.90
C ILE A 193 -12.44 1.46 4.14
N MET A 194 -12.23 2.27 3.10
CA MET A 194 -12.39 3.72 3.16
C MET A 194 -13.83 4.10 3.52
N ASP A 195 -14.80 3.54 2.78
CA ASP A 195 -16.23 3.70 3.02
C ASP A 195 -16.62 3.36 4.46
N LYS A 196 -16.01 2.30 5.02
CA LYS A 196 -16.30 1.87 6.39
C LYS A 196 -15.79 2.90 7.41
N ALA A 197 -14.61 3.47 7.20
CA ALA A 197 -14.04 4.44 8.12
C ALA A 197 -14.77 5.78 8.09
N GLN A 198 -15.12 6.26 6.91
CA GLN A 198 -15.88 7.51 6.75
C GLN A 198 -17.27 7.43 7.38
N ARG A 199 -17.90 6.24 7.37
CA ARG A 199 -19.21 6.02 8.03
C ARG A 199 -19.11 5.81 9.54
N ASP A 200 -17.95 5.42 10.06
CA ASP A 200 -17.79 5.01 11.46
C ASP A 200 -16.39 5.36 11.98
N ALA A 201 -16.27 6.56 12.55
CA ALA A 201 -15.02 7.09 13.09
C ALA A 201 -14.41 6.25 14.23
N ASN A 202 -15.17 5.31 14.82
CA ASN A 202 -14.70 4.43 15.89
C ASN A 202 -14.44 3.00 15.40
N ALA A 203 -14.40 2.77 14.08
CA ALA A 203 -14.27 1.44 13.49
C ALA A 203 -12.86 0.82 13.57
N ARG A 204 -11.90 1.37 14.32
CA ARG A 204 -10.48 0.93 14.32
C ARG A 204 -10.30 -0.59 14.38
N THR A 205 -10.90 -1.26 15.37
CA THR A 205 -10.78 -2.74 15.50
C THR A 205 -11.39 -3.49 14.32
N ILE A 206 -12.47 -2.94 13.74
CA ILE A 206 -13.11 -3.51 12.54
C ILE A 206 -12.21 -3.30 11.33
N LEU A 207 -11.60 -2.12 11.17
CA LEU A 207 -10.68 -1.80 10.09
C LEU A 207 -9.44 -2.70 10.13
N GLU A 208 -8.85 -2.93 11.31
CA GLU A 208 -7.74 -3.89 11.48
C GLU A 208 -8.17 -5.30 11.05
N THR A 209 -9.39 -5.71 11.39
CA THR A 209 -9.94 -7.01 10.96
C THR A 209 -10.18 -7.05 9.45
N MET A 210 -10.66 -5.97 8.84
CA MET A 210 -10.87 -5.88 7.39
C MET A 210 -9.53 -5.93 6.64
N LEU A 211 -8.54 -5.14 7.07
CA LEU A 211 -7.19 -5.12 6.49
C LEU A 211 -6.52 -6.50 6.56
N SER A 212 -6.70 -7.25 7.66
CA SER A 212 -6.20 -8.62 7.76
C SER A 212 -6.78 -9.59 6.73
N LYS A 213 -7.95 -9.25 6.16
CA LYS A 213 -8.68 -9.98 5.12
C LYS A 213 -8.74 -9.19 3.81
N THR A 214 -7.78 -8.29 3.58
CA THR A 214 -7.68 -7.49 2.36
C THR A 214 -6.50 -8.00 1.54
N ARG A 215 -6.61 -7.97 0.21
CA ARG A 215 -5.50 -8.39 -0.65
C ARG A 215 -4.32 -7.43 -0.51
N PRO A 216 -3.06 -7.89 -0.62
CA PRO A 216 -1.91 -6.99 -0.60
C PRO A 216 -1.98 -5.86 -1.64
N THR A 217 -2.52 -6.12 -2.83
CA THR A 217 -2.67 -5.08 -3.86
C THR A 217 -3.71 -4.02 -3.49
N GLU A 218 -4.80 -4.42 -2.85
CA GLU A 218 -5.82 -3.50 -2.34
C GLU A 218 -5.25 -2.65 -1.18
N ILE A 219 -4.39 -3.21 -0.32
CA ILE A 219 -3.65 -2.42 0.69
C ILE A 219 -2.71 -1.43 0.02
N THR A 220 -2.03 -1.83 -1.06
CA THR A 220 -1.15 -0.94 -1.83
C THR A 220 -1.96 0.20 -2.43
N GLN A 221 -3.08 -0.11 -3.08
CA GLN A 221 -3.99 0.88 -3.67
C GLN A 221 -4.58 1.81 -2.59
N LEU A 222 -4.89 1.28 -1.41
CA LEU A 222 -5.36 2.08 -0.28
C LEU A 222 -4.32 3.12 0.16
N LEU A 223 -3.04 2.73 0.22
CA LEU A 223 -1.94 3.61 0.61
C LEU A 223 -1.46 4.54 -0.50
N ASP A 224 -1.52 4.11 -1.75
CA ASP A 224 -0.97 4.81 -2.90
C ASP A 224 -1.94 5.85 -3.48
N SER A 225 -3.24 5.55 -3.52
CA SER A 225 -4.22 6.43 -4.16
C SER A 225 -5.49 6.65 -3.34
N VAL A 226 -6.18 5.59 -2.90
CA VAL A 226 -7.54 5.74 -2.35
C VAL A 226 -7.58 6.61 -1.08
N ALA A 227 -6.69 6.39 -0.10
CA ALA A 227 -6.64 7.22 1.10
C ALA A 227 -6.00 8.60 0.88
N PRO A 228 -4.85 8.71 0.19
CA PRO A 228 -4.29 10.00 -0.20
C PRO A 228 -5.28 10.91 -0.96
N ASP A 229 -5.98 10.39 -1.96
CA ASP A 229 -6.91 11.15 -2.80
C ASP A 229 -8.15 11.58 -2.02
N ALA A 230 -8.74 10.67 -1.21
CA ALA A 230 -9.87 11.00 -0.34
C ALA A 230 -9.51 12.12 0.65
N PHE A 231 -8.34 12.01 1.29
CA PHE A 231 -7.83 13.02 2.20
C PHE A 231 -7.63 14.37 1.50
N GLN A 232 -7.08 14.36 0.28
CA GLN A 232 -6.85 15.57 -0.50
C GLN A 232 -8.17 16.26 -0.88
N GLU A 233 -9.19 15.48 -1.25
CA GLU A 233 -10.52 15.99 -1.59
C GLU A 233 -11.18 16.68 -0.39
N GLU A 234 -11.14 16.05 0.79
CA GLU A 234 -11.67 16.65 2.02
C GLU A 234 -10.86 17.88 2.48
N CYS A 235 -9.59 17.99 2.08
CA CYS A 235 -8.81 19.21 2.28
C CYS A 235 -9.28 20.38 1.38
N ARG A 236 -9.75 20.12 0.16
CA ARG A 236 -10.21 21.14 -0.80
C ARG A 236 -11.62 21.64 -0.52
N ARG A 237 -12.48 20.77 0.01
CA ARG A 237 -13.91 21.03 0.22
C ARG A 237 -14.26 22.34 0.96
N PRO A 238 -13.58 22.71 2.06
CA PRO A 238 -13.85 23.99 2.74
C PRO A 238 -13.49 25.20 1.87
N ASP A 239 -12.36 25.15 1.17
CA ASP A 239 -11.84 26.26 0.36
C ASP A 239 -12.77 26.54 -0.83
N GLU A 240 -13.25 25.50 -1.52
CA GLU A 240 -14.21 25.66 -2.63
C GLU A 240 -15.54 26.28 -2.18
N THR A 241 -15.96 25.97 -0.95
CA THR A 241 -17.21 26.52 -0.41
C THR A 241 -17.01 27.97 0.00
N LEU A 242 -15.87 28.30 0.60
CA LEU A 242 -15.53 29.67 0.94
C LEU A 242 -15.41 30.55 -0.31
N GLU A 243 -14.84 30.04 -1.40
CA GLU A 243 -14.79 30.74 -2.69
C GLU A 243 -16.20 31.00 -3.24
N ARG A 244 -17.10 30.01 -3.20
CA ARG A 244 -18.50 30.16 -3.61
C ARG A 244 -19.24 31.21 -2.78
N ILE A 245 -19.02 31.21 -1.47
CA ILE A 245 -19.60 32.19 -0.53
C ILE A 245 -19.07 33.59 -0.85
N SER A 246 -17.75 33.73 -1.04
CA SER A 246 -17.10 35.02 -1.32
C SER A 246 -17.54 35.66 -2.65
N ALA A 247 -18.00 34.85 -3.61
CA ALA A 247 -18.43 35.32 -4.93
C ALA A 247 -19.76 36.09 -4.90
N TYR A 248 -20.54 36.04 -3.82
CA TYR A 248 -21.84 36.72 -3.67
C TYR A 248 -21.88 37.65 -2.44
N PRO A 249 -21.16 38.80 -2.47
CA PRO A 249 -20.93 39.64 -1.28
C PRO A 249 -22.12 40.50 -0.82
N TYR A 250 -23.32 40.35 -1.39
CA TYR A 250 -24.50 41.16 -1.05
C TYR A 250 -25.63 40.25 -0.56
N ASP A 251 -26.08 40.47 0.68
CA ASP A 251 -27.16 39.76 1.40
C ASP A 251 -26.83 38.44 2.11
N TYR A 252 -25.75 38.40 2.90
CA TYR A 252 -25.54 37.33 3.88
C TYR A 252 -26.44 37.52 5.11
N ASP A 253 -27.64 36.93 5.06
CA ASP A 253 -28.39 36.58 6.27
C ASP A 253 -27.57 35.56 7.09
N SER A 254 -27.68 35.64 8.43
CA SER A 254 -26.86 34.85 9.37
C SER A 254 -27.00 33.33 9.25
N GLU A 255 -28.02 32.83 8.54
CA GLU A 255 -28.30 31.39 8.40
C GLU A 255 -27.28 30.66 7.49
N GLU A 256 -26.67 31.32 6.51
CA GLU A 256 -25.67 30.66 5.64
C GLU A 256 -24.31 30.45 6.33
N SER A 257 -24.00 31.23 7.37
CA SER A 257 -22.75 31.09 8.14
C SER A 257 -22.73 29.81 8.99
N GLU A 258 -23.89 29.42 9.55
CA GLU A 258 -24.02 28.21 10.37
C GLU A 258 -23.80 26.94 9.52
N GLY A 259 -24.31 26.93 8.28
CA GLY A 259 -24.09 25.82 7.35
C GLY A 259 -22.63 25.63 6.93
N TYR A 260 -21.85 26.70 6.85
CA TYR A 260 -20.41 26.61 6.54
C TYR A 260 -19.61 25.97 7.67
N GLU A 261 -19.88 26.34 8.93
CA GLU A 261 -19.19 25.77 10.08
C GLU A 261 -19.49 24.27 10.23
N ASP A 262 -20.75 23.87 10.06
CA ASP A 262 -21.16 22.46 10.07
C ASP A 262 -20.46 21.66 8.97
N MET A 263 -20.38 22.21 7.76
CA MET A 263 -19.71 21.56 6.64
C MET A 263 -18.20 21.45 6.86
N ARG A 264 -17.56 22.50 7.41
CA ARG A 264 -16.14 22.49 7.75
C ARG A 264 -15.85 21.44 8.83
N ALA A 265 -16.68 21.36 9.86
CA ALA A 265 -16.55 20.35 10.91
C ALA A 265 -16.75 18.93 10.37
N ALA A 266 -17.70 18.74 9.44
CA ALA A 266 -17.90 17.46 8.77
C ALA A 266 -16.70 17.05 7.90
N ALA A 267 -16.13 17.98 7.13
CA ALA A 267 -14.93 17.75 6.32
C ALA A 267 -13.71 17.41 7.20
N GLU A 268 -13.55 18.09 8.34
CA GLU A 268 -12.50 17.78 9.29
C GLU A 268 -12.65 16.38 9.90
N LEU A 269 -13.88 15.98 10.26
CA LEU A 269 -14.15 14.64 10.78
C LEU A 269 -13.86 13.56 9.73
N SER A 270 -14.27 13.79 8.47
CA SER A 270 -14.00 12.88 7.36
C SER A 270 -12.49 12.75 7.10
N ARG A 271 -11.77 13.88 7.03
CA ARG A 271 -10.32 13.91 6.85
C ARG A 271 -9.58 13.12 7.93
N LYS A 272 -9.98 13.27 9.19
CA LYS A 272 -9.40 12.49 10.31
C LYS A 272 -9.68 10.99 10.18
N ALA A 273 -10.82 10.60 9.63
CA ALA A 273 -11.12 9.20 9.34
C ALA A 273 -10.23 8.66 8.21
N ASP A 274 -10.04 9.44 7.14
CA ASP A 274 -9.16 9.07 6.01
C ASP A 274 -7.71 8.89 6.49
N ALA A 275 -7.21 9.82 7.30
CA ALA A 275 -5.90 9.74 7.91
C ALA A 275 -5.75 8.53 8.83
N GLN A 276 -6.76 8.23 9.65
CA GLN A 276 -6.76 7.06 10.50
C GLN A 276 -6.67 5.76 9.68
N VAL A 277 -7.41 5.64 8.58
CA VAL A 277 -7.33 4.46 7.68
C VAL A 277 -5.95 4.34 7.08
N TYR A 278 -5.40 5.43 6.56
CA TYR A 278 -4.05 5.44 6.01
C TYR A 278 -3.04 4.93 7.04
N ARG A 279 -3.08 5.45 8.28
CA ARG A 279 -2.17 5.01 9.36
C ARG A 279 -2.30 3.53 9.69
N ILE A 280 -3.53 3.02 9.85
CA ILE A 280 -3.74 1.59 10.16
C ILE A 280 -3.27 0.72 9.00
N ALA A 281 -3.58 1.10 7.75
CA ALA A 281 -3.12 0.39 6.56
C ALA A 281 -1.60 0.40 6.44
N PHE A 282 -0.96 1.52 6.79
CA PHE A 282 0.48 1.69 6.76
C PHE A 282 1.15 0.75 7.78
N ASP A 283 0.63 0.69 9.01
CA ASP A 283 1.12 -0.19 10.06
C ASP A 283 1.02 -1.68 9.68
N TRP A 284 -0.04 -2.05 8.93
CA TRP A 284 -0.24 -3.42 8.41
C TRP A 284 0.58 -3.72 7.15
N GLY A 285 1.04 -2.70 6.43
CA GLY A 285 1.74 -2.83 5.17
C GLY A 285 3.12 -3.47 5.31
N THR A 286 3.50 -4.24 4.30
CA THR A 286 4.89 -4.65 4.05
C THR A 286 5.78 -3.43 3.77
N ALA A 287 7.10 -3.58 3.86
CA ALA A 287 8.04 -2.50 3.56
C ALA A 287 7.87 -1.92 2.14
N ALA A 288 7.52 -2.75 1.15
CA ALA A 288 7.24 -2.31 -0.21
C ALA A 288 5.96 -1.45 -0.29
N GLN A 289 4.90 -1.86 0.41
CA GLN A 289 3.64 -1.10 0.48
C GLN A 289 3.82 0.23 1.23
N LYS A 290 4.55 0.22 2.35
CA LYS A 290 4.91 1.43 3.08
C LYS A 290 5.69 2.41 2.22
N ARG A 291 6.64 1.92 1.42
CA ARG A 291 7.39 2.75 0.46
C ARG A 291 6.48 3.36 -0.60
N ALA A 292 5.54 2.59 -1.16
CA ALA A 292 4.56 3.10 -2.11
C ALA A 292 3.69 4.21 -1.47
N GLY A 293 3.20 3.99 -0.24
CA GLY A 293 2.47 5.02 0.51
C GLY A 293 3.27 6.30 0.72
N LEU A 294 4.54 6.20 1.12
CA LEU A 294 5.41 7.38 1.30
C LEU A 294 5.71 8.09 -0.03
N HIS A 295 5.82 7.37 -1.14
CA HIS A 295 5.95 7.97 -2.45
C HIS A 295 4.69 8.78 -2.81
N ALA A 296 3.50 8.23 -2.57
CA ALA A 296 2.24 8.96 -2.74
C ALA A 296 2.16 10.23 -1.87
N ILE A 297 2.62 10.16 -0.61
CA ILE A 297 2.72 11.34 0.26
C ILE A 297 3.70 12.38 -0.31
N ALA A 298 4.87 11.96 -0.81
CA ALA A 298 5.80 12.87 -1.45
C ALA A 298 5.17 13.57 -2.68
N CYS A 299 4.48 12.81 -3.54
CA CYS A 299 3.72 13.37 -4.66
C CYS A 299 2.65 14.37 -4.18
N LEU A 300 1.90 14.04 -3.13
CA LEU A 300 0.91 14.95 -2.55
C LEU A 300 1.56 16.25 -2.07
N LEU A 301 2.68 16.19 -1.34
CA LEU A 301 3.38 17.39 -0.86
C LEU A 301 3.85 18.28 -2.00
N THR A 302 4.36 17.71 -3.10
CA THR A 302 4.78 18.50 -4.27
C THR A 302 3.64 19.22 -4.99
N ALA A 303 2.44 18.67 -4.94
CA ALA A 303 1.26 19.22 -5.61
C ALA A 303 0.38 20.07 -4.67
N ALA A 304 0.59 19.99 -3.36
CA ALA A 304 -0.23 20.61 -2.34
C ALA A 304 0.00 22.12 -2.23
N THR A 305 -1.04 22.85 -1.83
CA THR A 305 -0.87 24.21 -1.31
C THR A 305 -0.17 24.14 0.05
N SER A 306 0.41 25.26 0.51
CA SER A 306 1.05 25.30 1.83
C SER A 306 0.11 24.87 2.96
N ALA A 307 -1.19 25.16 2.88
CA ALA A 307 -2.16 24.78 3.91
C ALA A 307 -2.50 23.28 3.86
N THR A 308 -2.62 22.69 2.67
CA THR A 308 -2.82 21.24 2.50
C THR A 308 -1.57 20.48 2.93
N ALA A 309 -0.39 20.98 2.62
CA ALA A 309 0.87 20.33 2.96
C ALA A 309 1.05 20.18 4.47
N VAL A 310 0.73 21.21 5.26
CA VAL A 310 0.75 21.13 6.74
C VAL A 310 -0.17 20.02 7.23
N LYS A 311 -1.39 19.88 6.69
CA LYS A 311 -2.32 18.81 7.08
C LYS A 311 -1.79 17.42 6.74
N VAL A 312 -1.15 17.27 5.58
CA VAL A 312 -0.52 15.99 5.18
C VAL A 312 0.61 15.63 6.17
N GLU A 313 1.46 16.59 6.52
CA GLU A 313 2.56 16.41 7.46
C GLU A 313 2.07 16.07 8.87
N THR A 314 0.99 16.69 9.33
CA THR A 314 0.48 16.48 10.69
C THR A 314 -0.37 15.23 10.85
N GLU A 315 -1.12 14.84 9.82
CA GLU A 315 -2.13 13.78 9.95
C GLU A 315 -1.74 12.46 9.27
N LEU A 316 -0.98 12.49 8.17
CA LEU A 316 -0.62 11.27 7.42
C LEU A 316 0.79 10.77 7.72
N LEU A 317 1.72 11.69 7.98
CA LEU A 317 3.14 11.39 8.10
C LEU A 317 3.58 11.20 9.55
N GLN A 318 4.44 10.20 9.79
CA GLN A 318 5.25 10.12 11.01
C GLN A 318 6.72 10.06 10.58
N MET A 319 7.59 10.87 11.18
CA MET A 319 8.99 10.95 10.72
C MET A 319 9.77 9.66 10.95
N ALA A 320 9.33 8.82 11.88
CA ALA A 320 9.86 7.47 12.07
C ALA A 320 9.66 6.58 10.82
N ASP A 321 8.59 6.79 10.04
CA ASP A 321 8.29 5.97 8.87
C ASP A 321 9.23 6.24 7.69
N LEU A 322 10.00 7.34 7.72
CA LEU A 322 10.94 7.68 6.65
C LEU A 322 12.03 6.61 6.45
N GLU A 323 12.18 5.66 7.38
CA GLU A 323 13.01 4.46 7.18
C GLU A 323 12.60 3.62 5.97
N TYR A 324 11.32 3.67 5.56
CA TYR A 324 10.81 2.93 4.39
C TYR A 324 10.91 3.73 3.08
N ALA A 325 11.05 5.05 3.16
CA ALA A 325 11.09 5.95 1.99
C ALA A 325 12.35 5.72 1.14
N SER A 326 12.22 5.96 -0.17
CA SER A 326 13.39 6.10 -1.03
C SER A 326 14.22 7.32 -0.59
N ASP A 327 15.51 7.36 -0.93
CA ASP A 327 16.35 8.50 -0.54
C ASP A 327 15.88 9.81 -1.18
N GLU A 328 15.28 9.74 -2.38
CA GLU A 328 14.69 10.88 -3.09
C GLU A 328 13.45 11.40 -2.36
N ASP A 329 12.45 10.53 -2.11
CA ASP A 329 11.22 10.91 -1.40
C ASP A 329 11.54 11.42 0.01
N ARG A 330 12.48 10.74 0.70
CA ARG A 330 12.90 11.12 2.05
C ARG A 330 13.51 12.52 2.07
N SER A 331 14.41 12.82 1.14
CA SER A 331 15.05 14.14 1.05
C SER A 331 14.04 15.24 0.75
N LEU A 332 13.06 14.95 -0.12
CA LEU A 332 11.99 15.87 -0.47
C LEU A 332 11.10 16.17 0.74
N ILE A 333 10.60 15.13 1.41
CA ILE A 333 9.73 15.25 2.58
C ILE A 333 10.44 16.03 3.70
N ILE A 334 11.69 15.68 4.03
CA ILE A 334 12.45 16.38 5.07
C ILE A 334 12.70 17.83 4.70
N GLY A 335 13.02 18.10 3.42
CA GLY A 335 13.23 19.46 2.93
C GLY A 335 12.03 20.35 3.22
N ASP A 336 10.86 19.91 2.77
CA ASP A 336 9.59 20.62 2.90
C ASP A 336 9.17 20.81 4.37
N VAL A 337 9.27 19.74 5.17
CA VAL A 337 8.93 19.77 6.60
C VAL A 337 9.85 20.72 7.35
N LEU A 338 11.17 20.64 7.12
CA LEU A 338 12.13 21.51 7.79
C LEU A 338 11.93 22.98 7.44
N ASP A 339 11.60 23.29 6.18
CA ASP A 339 11.34 24.67 5.76
C ASP A 339 10.12 25.25 6.52
N ARG A 340 9.10 24.43 6.77
CA ARG A 340 7.93 24.84 7.58
C ARG A 340 8.21 24.92 9.07
N VAL A 341 8.90 23.92 9.64
CA VAL A 341 9.33 23.94 11.05
C VAL A 341 10.25 25.11 11.34
N CYS A 342 11.14 25.47 10.41
CA CYS A 342 12.07 26.59 10.55
C CYS A 342 11.42 27.96 10.29
N SER A 343 10.16 27.99 9.83
CA SER A 343 9.42 29.23 9.68
C SER A 343 9.11 29.88 11.03
N VAL A 344 8.92 31.20 11.07
CA VAL A 344 8.65 31.93 12.33
C VAL A 344 7.30 31.55 12.95
N ASN A 345 6.41 30.96 12.16
CA ASN A 345 5.01 30.69 12.53
C ASN A 345 4.68 29.19 12.53
N ALA A 346 5.64 28.32 12.83
CA ALA A 346 5.35 26.90 12.98
C ALA A 346 4.32 26.70 14.11
N GLU A 347 3.21 26.04 13.78
CA GLU A 347 2.14 25.76 14.73
C GLU A 347 2.52 24.57 15.63
N GLN A 348 1.92 24.52 16.83
CA GLN A 348 2.14 23.43 17.80
C GLN A 348 1.93 22.05 17.18
N ASP A 349 0.82 21.86 16.46
CA ASP A 349 0.46 20.57 15.85
C ASP A 349 1.54 20.07 14.87
N LEU A 350 2.13 20.98 14.10
CA LEU A 350 3.27 20.66 13.24
C LEU A 350 4.47 20.20 14.08
N LEU A 351 4.87 21.00 15.07
CA LEU A 351 6.02 20.67 15.93
C LEU A 351 5.88 19.34 16.66
N GLU A 352 4.66 18.95 17.06
CA GLU A 352 4.39 17.67 17.70
C GLU A 352 4.42 16.50 16.71
N SER A 353 3.92 16.71 15.49
CA SER A 353 3.87 15.66 14.44
C SER A 353 5.24 15.26 13.90
N VAL A 354 6.23 16.16 13.94
CA VAL A 354 7.57 15.93 13.37
C VAL A 354 8.53 15.19 14.32
N SER A 355 8.02 14.58 15.39
CA SER A 355 8.80 13.72 16.29
C SER A 355 9.48 12.57 15.53
N GLY A 356 10.77 12.38 15.77
CA GLY A 356 11.66 11.45 15.06
C GLY A 356 12.44 12.08 13.89
N ILE A 357 12.20 13.34 13.54
CA ILE A 357 12.89 14.02 12.42
C ILE A 357 14.41 14.08 12.59
N GLY A 358 14.90 14.11 13.83
CA GLY A 358 16.32 14.25 14.17
C GLY A 358 17.20 13.18 13.53
N ALA A 359 16.69 11.95 13.38
CA ALA A 359 17.39 10.85 12.71
C ALA A 359 17.74 11.14 11.25
N TRP A 360 17.08 12.13 10.65
CA TRP A 360 17.16 12.43 9.23
C TRP A 360 17.66 13.85 8.92
N ILE A 361 17.95 14.67 9.93
CA ILE A 361 18.49 16.02 9.72
C ILE A 361 19.96 15.94 9.30
N ALA A 362 20.23 16.42 8.08
CA ALA A 362 21.59 16.57 7.57
C ALA A 362 22.40 17.57 8.41
N PRO A 363 23.71 17.33 8.64
CA PRO A 363 24.55 18.20 9.46
C PRO A 363 24.50 19.68 9.06
N GLU A 364 24.37 19.98 7.76
CA GLU A 364 24.34 21.34 7.21
C GLU A 364 23.07 22.10 7.61
N ARG A 365 21.96 21.39 7.85
CA ARG A 365 20.67 21.98 8.26
C ARG A 365 20.51 22.07 9.78
N ALA A 366 21.34 21.37 10.55
CA ALA A 366 21.26 21.31 12.01
C ALA A 366 21.29 22.71 12.67
N SER A 367 22.13 23.61 12.16
CA SER A 367 22.26 24.98 12.70
C SER A 367 21.02 25.84 12.44
N GLU A 368 20.39 25.67 11.28
CA GLU A 368 19.16 26.38 10.93
C GLU A 368 18.01 25.91 11.81
N PHE A 369 17.82 24.58 11.88
CA PHE A 369 16.81 23.93 12.73
C PHE A 369 16.92 24.34 14.19
N THR A 370 18.13 24.25 14.77
CA THR A 370 18.38 24.63 16.18
C THR A 370 18.04 26.08 16.43
N ARG A 371 18.48 26.99 15.55
CA ARG A 371 18.23 28.43 15.72
C ARG A 371 16.74 28.75 15.61
N ALA A 372 16.03 28.12 14.68
CA ALA A 372 14.61 28.35 14.51
C ALA A 372 13.81 27.93 15.74
N LEU A 373 14.05 26.71 16.26
CA LEU A 373 13.36 26.22 17.45
C LEU A 373 13.70 27.04 18.70
N LEU A 374 14.98 27.39 18.91
CA LEU A 374 15.36 28.26 20.04
C LEU A 374 14.72 29.66 19.94
N ASN A 375 14.65 30.23 18.73
CA ASN A 375 13.94 31.48 18.53
C ASN A 375 12.46 31.35 18.87
N GLN A 376 11.79 30.28 18.44
CA GLN A 376 10.39 30.03 18.78
C GLN A 376 10.19 29.81 20.28
N SER A 377 11.07 29.06 20.95
CA SER A 377 10.98 28.75 22.39
C SER A 377 11.12 29.96 23.31
N PHE A 378 11.87 30.99 22.91
CA PHE A 378 12.23 32.10 23.79
C PHE A 378 11.73 33.47 23.31
N GLN A 379 10.93 33.53 22.24
CA GLN A 379 10.29 34.76 21.80
C GLN A 379 8.99 35.04 22.59
N PRO A 380 8.88 36.17 23.31
CA PRO A 380 7.71 36.48 24.13
C PRO A 380 6.39 36.60 23.35
N GLN A 381 6.46 36.89 22.05
CA GLN A 381 5.31 37.00 21.16
C GLN A 381 4.73 35.65 20.72
N ILE A 382 5.46 34.55 20.90
CA ILE A 382 5.00 33.21 20.55
C ILE A 382 4.18 32.66 21.72
N GLU A 383 3.06 32.01 21.40
CA GLU A 383 2.19 31.39 22.40
C GLU A 383 2.96 30.35 23.24
N GLU A 384 2.72 30.36 24.55
CA GLU A 384 3.42 29.50 25.52
C GLU A 384 3.46 28.03 25.10
N VAL A 385 2.35 27.51 24.56
CA VAL A 385 2.23 26.11 24.18
C VAL A 385 3.14 25.78 22.99
N THR A 386 3.18 26.64 21.97
CA THR A 386 4.10 26.53 20.83
C THR A 386 5.56 26.64 21.28
N ARG A 387 5.87 27.54 22.22
CA ARG A 387 7.23 27.66 22.76
C ARG A 387 7.69 26.35 23.43
N GLN A 388 6.80 25.76 24.22
CA GLN A 388 7.05 24.48 24.90
C GLN A 388 7.21 23.34 23.91
N ALA A 389 6.37 23.27 22.87
CA ALA A 389 6.49 22.28 21.80
C ALA A 389 7.83 22.40 21.05
N ALA A 390 8.24 23.60 20.68
CA ALA A 390 9.53 23.84 20.02
C ALA A 390 10.71 23.42 20.90
N PHE A 391 10.66 23.75 22.20
CA PHE A 391 11.72 23.40 23.15
C PHE A 391 11.80 21.88 23.35
N TRP A 392 10.64 21.24 23.49
CA TRP A 392 10.51 19.80 23.66
C TRP A 392 11.00 19.04 22.43
N LEU A 393 10.63 19.49 21.23
CA LEU A 393 11.08 18.90 19.97
C LEU A 393 12.61 18.96 19.88
N LEU A 394 13.20 20.13 20.07
CA LEU A 394 14.66 20.28 20.01
C LEU A 394 15.36 19.38 21.03
N LYS A 395 14.85 19.33 22.26
CA LYS A 395 15.42 18.53 23.35
C LYS A 395 15.42 17.03 23.02
N ASN A 396 14.31 16.52 22.49
CA ASN A 396 14.16 15.09 22.23
C ASN A 396 14.85 14.64 20.96
N GLU A 397 14.78 15.43 19.89
CA GLU A 397 15.38 15.07 18.61
C GLU A 397 16.90 15.02 18.66
N TYR A 398 17.54 15.80 19.53
CA TYR A 398 19.00 15.76 19.71
C TYR A 398 19.54 14.33 19.88
N ARG A 399 18.85 13.48 20.65
CA ARG A 399 19.30 12.10 20.92
C ARG A 399 19.15 11.18 19.72
N ASN A 400 18.27 11.51 18.78
CA ASN A 400 18.04 10.74 17.56
C ASN A 400 18.98 11.15 16.43
N MET A 401 19.63 12.31 16.55
CA MET A 401 20.56 12.83 15.53
C MET A 401 21.86 12.04 15.45
N VAL A 402 22.44 11.98 14.25
CA VAL A 402 23.81 11.46 14.08
C VAL A 402 24.84 12.36 14.79
N PRO A 403 26.00 11.84 15.23
CA PRO A 403 26.97 12.60 16.04
C PRO A 403 27.45 13.92 15.42
N GLU A 404 27.59 13.96 14.10
CA GLU A 404 27.98 15.18 13.39
C GLU A 404 26.89 16.26 13.46
N THR A 405 25.63 15.87 13.28
CA THR A 405 24.46 16.75 13.45
C THR A 405 24.36 17.23 14.90
N GLN A 406 24.56 16.34 15.89
CA GLN A 406 24.58 16.69 17.32
C GLN A 406 25.63 17.75 17.65
N ALA A 407 26.85 17.62 17.13
CA ALA A 407 27.91 18.60 17.34
C ALA A 407 27.53 19.99 16.80
N ASN A 408 26.86 20.04 15.64
CA ASN A 408 26.38 21.31 15.06
C ASN A 408 25.22 21.92 15.86
N VAL A 409 24.30 21.10 16.39
CA VAL A 409 23.24 21.55 17.28
C VAL A 409 23.82 22.14 18.57
N LEU A 410 24.75 21.42 19.21
CA LEU A 410 25.41 21.85 20.45
C LEU A 410 26.13 23.19 20.25
N LEU A 411 26.97 23.28 19.21
CA LEU A 411 27.69 24.51 18.87
C LEU A 411 26.74 25.70 18.62
N THR A 412 25.60 25.46 17.98
CA THR A 412 24.61 26.51 17.69
C THR A 412 23.89 26.95 18.97
N ALA A 413 23.51 26.00 19.82
CA ALA A 413 22.88 26.29 21.11
C ALA A 413 23.82 27.07 22.04
N THR A 414 25.11 26.72 22.11
CA THR A 414 26.11 27.49 22.89
C THR A 414 26.22 28.92 22.38
N LYS A 415 26.30 29.13 21.05
CA LYS A 415 26.33 30.49 20.48
C LYS A 415 25.05 31.27 20.78
N TYR A 416 23.91 30.61 20.78
CA TYR A 416 22.63 31.23 21.10
C TYR A 416 22.52 31.59 22.59
N HIS A 417 22.98 30.71 23.47
CA HIS A 417 23.15 30.98 24.90
C HIS A 417 24.00 32.22 25.14
N ASP A 418 25.21 32.28 24.55
CA ASP A 418 26.10 33.43 24.69
C ASP A 418 25.46 34.72 24.18
N HIS A 419 24.68 34.65 23.11
CA HIS A 419 23.94 35.79 22.61
C HIS A 419 22.88 36.28 23.62
N ILE A 420 22.09 35.37 24.19
CA ILE A 420 21.05 35.71 25.18
C ILE A 420 21.66 36.24 26.48
N VAL A 421 22.72 35.65 27.01
CA VAL A 421 23.41 36.15 28.21
C VAL A 421 23.81 37.61 28.07
N ASN A 422 24.20 38.03 26.86
CA ASN A 422 24.62 39.39 26.58
C ASN A 422 23.46 40.38 26.32
N HIS A 423 22.25 39.90 25.98
CA HIS A 423 21.16 40.76 25.48
C HIS A 423 19.82 40.61 26.21
N SER A 424 19.59 39.51 26.93
CA SER A 424 18.33 39.22 27.60
C SER A 424 18.32 39.70 29.04
N GLN A 425 17.15 40.17 29.49
CA GLN A 425 16.89 40.48 30.91
C GLN A 425 16.26 39.29 31.65
N TYR A 426 16.00 38.17 30.97
CA TYR A 426 15.29 37.02 31.51
C TYR A 426 16.27 35.91 31.93
N GLU A 427 16.61 35.88 33.22
CA GLU A 427 17.48 34.86 33.84
C GLU A 427 16.94 33.43 33.65
N GLY A 428 15.61 33.28 33.55
CA GLY A 428 14.95 31.98 33.32
C GLY A 428 15.34 31.33 31.98
N ASP A 429 15.39 32.11 30.91
CA ASP A 429 15.70 31.60 29.56
C ASP A 429 17.16 31.16 29.45
N VAL A 430 18.07 31.95 30.05
CA VAL A 430 19.50 31.62 30.15
C VAL A 430 19.67 30.26 30.84
N ASN A 431 19.07 30.11 32.02
CA ASN A 431 19.15 28.87 32.80
C ASN A 431 18.53 27.67 32.04
N ALA A 432 17.44 27.88 31.30
CA ALA A 432 16.80 26.81 30.52
C ALA A 432 17.72 26.30 29.41
N ILE A 433 18.41 27.20 28.69
CA ILE A 433 19.34 26.82 27.62
C ILE A 433 20.62 26.20 28.20
N GLU A 434 21.15 26.75 29.29
CA GLU A 434 22.31 26.19 29.98
C GLU A 434 22.05 24.74 30.44
N ASN A 435 20.89 24.50 31.05
CA ASN A 435 20.48 23.15 31.44
C ASN A 435 20.35 22.21 30.23
N LEU A 436 19.82 22.70 29.09
CA LEU A 436 19.70 21.91 27.86
C LEU A 436 21.07 21.52 27.30
N ILE A 437 22.02 22.46 27.27
CA ILE A 437 23.40 22.22 26.82
C ILE A 437 24.09 21.20 27.73
N ASN A 438 24.00 21.38 29.05
CA ASN A 438 24.60 20.45 30.01
C ASN A 438 24.02 19.03 29.88
N ASP A 439 22.70 18.91 29.69
CA ASP A 439 22.03 17.61 29.45
C ASP A 439 22.58 16.91 28.19
N TRP A 440 22.89 17.68 27.13
CA TRP A 440 23.41 17.17 25.87
C TRP A 440 24.90 16.81 25.93
N GLU A 441 25.72 17.59 26.62
CA GLU A 441 27.14 17.27 26.84
C GLU A 441 27.30 15.94 27.58
N VAL A 442 26.50 15.72 28.64
CA VAL A 442 26.49 14.44 29.37
C VAL A 442 26.05 13.29 28.46
N ALA A 443 25.07 13.52 27.57
CA ALA A 443 24.60 12.50 26.63
C ALA A 443 25.62 12.18 25.52
N ALA A 444 26.48 13.14 25.14
CA ALA A 444 27.54 12.93 24.16
C ALA A 444 28.73 12.14 24.73
N GLU A 445 28.91 12.14 26.06
CA GLU A 445 29.95 11.37 26.75
C GLU A 445 29.58 9.89 27.01
N SER A 446 28.28 9.55 26.96
CA SER A 446 27.75 8.20 27.19
C SER A 446 27.65 7.37 25.91
#